data_AF-A0A7S2L829-F1
#
_entry.id   AF-A0A7S2L829-F1
#
_cell.length_a   1.000
_cell.length_b   1.000
_cell.length_c   1.000
_cell.angle_alpha   90.00
_cell.angle_beta   90.00
_cell.angle_gamma   90.00
#
_symmetry.space_group_name_H-M   'P 1'
#
loop_
_entity.id
_entity.type
_entity.pdbx_description
1 polymer ?
#
loop_
_entity_poly.entity_id
_entity_poly.type
_entity_poly.pdbx_seq_one_letter_code
_entity_poly.pdbx_strand_id
1 'polypeptide(L)'
;SATAFVPSHLERQQPHQRSRPTAAKALLLPSSCNGETSRDCHVILSATSSPTNQGSKTHSSSKPRKRTVKNNSKIVEAIEDQASLVERVQTIPLGKLTRDDKRDMLTMMRQLSSMNRRRDDSFSTNSLRQRRQDATMVEQLLDRLLRERQHMTDAHNHEEEVIALNLAIKAWYNANVKGSADKAQKLLKRLTEVTTAENTKKQRQKDSQLHRHQPDLYSYAYCYAAWYREAVFAEKNVGNTKASSAAMRKAESVL
;
A
#
# COMPACT_ATOMS: atom_id res chain seq x y z
N SER A 1 38.43 29.24 -56.13
CA SER A 1 39.46 29.41 -55.07
C SER A 1 38.89 28.86 -53.78
N ALA A 2 39.15 27.62 -53.36
CA ALA A 2 40.43 27.02 -52.97
C ALA A 2 41.03 27.64 -51.70
N THR A 3 40.80 26.99 -50.54
CA THR A 3 41.71 26.70 -49.39
C THR A 3 40.81 26.18 -48.25
N ALA A 4 40.82 24.89 -47.82
CA ALA A 4 41.89 24.12 -47.13
C ALA A 4 42.18 24.71 -45.73
N PHE A 5 42.41 24.03 -44.61
CA PHE A 5 42.68 22.64 -44.18
C PHE A 5 42.66 22.72 -42.60
N VAL A 6 41.91 21.92 -41.82
CA VAL A 6 42.35 20.74 -40.99
C VAL A 6 43.09 21.14 -39.68
N PRO A 7 43.19 20.32 -38.60
CA PRO A 7 42.17 19.72 -37.71
C PRO A 7 42.65 19.78 -36.22
N SER A 8 42.26 18.79 -35.40
CA SER A 8 42.82 18.38 -34.08
C SER A 8 42.08 18.96 -32.87
N HIS A 9 41.78 18.27 -31.77
CA HIS A 9 42.39 17.08 -31.18
C HIS A 9 41.41 16.49 -30.13
N LEU A 10 41.61 15.20 -29.82
CA LEU A 10 41.19 14.40 -28.64
C LEU A 10 40.38 15.09 -27.52
N GLU A 11 39.37 14.40 -26.98
CA GLU A 11 39.60 13.57 -25.78
C GLU A 11 38.49 12.52 -25.56
N ARG A 12 38.92 11.27 -25.47
CA ARG A 12 38.10 10.07 -25.33
C ARG A 12 38.17 9.64 -23.86
N GLN A 13 37.25 10.10 -23.02
CA GLN A 13 37.19 9.62 -21.63
C GLN A 13 36.53 8.24 -21.58
N GLN A 14 37.32 7.25 -21.18
CA GLN A 14 36.88 5.90 -20.83
C GLN A 14 36.38 5.82 -19.38
N PRO A 15 35.53 4.83 -19.05
CA PRO A 15 34.88 4.70 -17.75
C PRO A 15 35.80 4.14 -16.67
N HIS A 16 35.84 4.78 -15.51
CA HIS A 16 36.43 4.23 -14.30
C HIS A 16 35.64 3.00 -13.81
N GLN A 17 36.22 1.82 -14.02
CA GLN A 17 35.86 0.63 -13.28
C GLN A 17 36.35 0.78 -11.83
N ARG A 18 35.42 0.78 -10.86
CA ARG A 18 35.76 0.56 -9.46
C ARG A 18 35.63 -0.93 -9.13
N SER A 19 36.76 -1.44 -8.69
CA SER A 19 37.06 -2.77 -8.18
C SER A 19 36.15 -3.21 -7.03
N ARG A 20 35.75 -4.48 -7.08
CA ARG A 20 35.23 -5.26 -5.96
C ARG A 20 36.31 -5.46 -4.88
N PRO A 21 35.97 -5.41 -3.59
CA PRO A 21 36.73 -6.13 -2.58
C PRO A 21 36.15 -7.52 -2.35
N THR A 22 37.08 -8.47 -2.36
CA THR A 22 36.97 -9.91 -2.17
C THR A 22 36.75 -10.26 -0.70
N ALA A 23 35.91 -11.27 -0.46
CA ALA A 23 35.88 -12.22 0.65
C ALA A 23 36.53 -11.86 2.01
N ALA A 24 35.69 -11.76 3.05
CA ALA A 24 36.09 -12.02 4.42
C ALA A 24 35.33 -13.26 4.95
N LYS A 25 36.09 -14.35 4.97
CA LYS A 25 36.10 -15.53 5.87
C LYS A 25 34.99 -15.69 6.92
N ALA A 26 34.45 -16.90 6.93
CA ALA A 26 33.60 -17.51 7.92
C ALA A 26 34.19 -17.53 9.34
N LEU A 27 33.34 -17.33 10.35
CA LEU A 27 33.49 -17.88 11.69
C LEU A 27 32.20 -18.61 12.04
N LEU A 28 32.27 -19.93 11.93
CA LEU A 28 31.35 -20.88 12.54
C LEU A 28 31.61 -20.90 14.05
N LEU A 29 30.57 -20.72 14.84
CA LEU A 29 30.54 -21.16 16.24
C LEU A 29 29.29 -22.02 16.43
N PRO A 30 29.43 -23.25 16.94
CA PRO A 30 28.32 -24.08 17.34
C PRO A 30 27.91 -23.72 18.77
N SER A 31 26.61 -23.57 19.04
CA SER A 31 26.09 -23.63 20.40
C SER A 31 25.06 -24.74 20.47
N SER A 32 25.56 -25.88 20.94
CA SER A 32 24.82 -27.04 21.41
C SER A 32 24.61 -26.86 22.91
N CYS A 33 23.36 -26.75 23.35
CA CYS A 33 22.98 -26.91 24.74
C CYS A 33 21.78 -27.85 24.80
N ASN A 34 22.08 -29.14 24.92
CA ASN A 34 21.16 -30.14 25.46
C ASN A 34 20.95 -29.85 26.95
N GLY A 35 19.71 -29.99 27.40
CA GLY A 35 19.33 -29.83 28.80
C GLY A 35 17.96 -30.44 29.04
N GLU A 36 17.85 -31.75 28.84
CA GLU A 36 16.78 -32.57 29.41
C GLU A 36 16.92 -32.59 30.94
N THR A 37 15.82 -32.36 31.64
CA THR A 37 15.35 -33.14 32.81
C THR A 37 13.96 -32.59 33.18
N SER A 38 12.92 -33.39 32.97
CA SER A 38 12.33 -34.25 34.02
C SER A 38 11.36 -33.48 34.92
N ARG A 39 10.04 -33.62 34.67
CA ARG A 39 9.14 -34.35 35.59
C ARG A 39 7.65 -34.21 35.25
N ASP A 40 6.99 -35.35 35.41
CA ASP A 40 5.61 -35.58 35.85
C ASP A 40 4.46 -35.45 34.85
N CYS A 41 4.27 -36.60 34.18
CA CYS A 41 3.00 -37.12 33.72
C CYS A 41 1.98 -37.22 34.86
N HIS A 42 0.81 -36.59 34.72
CA HIS A 42 -0.41 -37.07 35.34
C HIS A 42 -1.38 -37.57 34.27
N VAL A 43 -1.48 -38.89 34.25
CA VAL A 43 -2.54 -39.69 33.63
C VAL A 43 -3.84 -39.44 34.40
N ILE A 44 -4.89 -39.01 33.71
CA ILE A 44 -6.27 -39.30 34.13
C ILE A 44 -6.98 -39.96 32.96
N LEU A 45 -7.07 -41.28 33.05
CA LEU A 45 -8.04 -42.11 32.34
C LEU A 45 -9.42 -41.83 32.92
N SER A 46 -10.42 -41.59 32.07
CA SER A 46 -11.81 -41.97 32.33
C SER A 46 -12.53 -42.15 31.00
N ALA A 47 -12.88 -43.41 30.74
CA ALA A 47 -13.76 -43.84 29.67
C ALA A 47 -15.21 -43.48 30.00
N THR A 48 -16.08 -43.33 28.99
CA THR A 48 -17.19 -44.28 28.70
C THR A 48 -18.29 -43.66 27.81
N SER A 49 -18.84 -44.54 26.97
CA SER A 49 -20.16 -44.55 26.33
C SER A 49 -20.55 -43.50 25.27
N SER A 50 -20.60 -44.00 24.03
CA SER A 50 -21.58 -43.63 23.00
C SER A 50 -23.02 -43.85 23.48
N PRO A 51 -23.98 -43.13 22.88
CA PRO A 51 -25.13 -43.84 22.31
C PRO A 51 -25.48 -43.39 20.89
N THR A 52 -25.69 -44.41 20.07
CA THR A 52 -26.43 -44.46 18.81
C THR A 52 -27.80 -43.79 18.96
N ASN A 53 -28.20 -42.93 18.03
CA ASN A 53 -29.62 -42.68 17.81
C ASN A 53 -29.96 -42.62 16.31
N GLN A 54 -30.89 -43.48 15.93
CA GLN A 54 -31.39 -43.68 14.58
C GLN A 54 -32.54 -42.70 14.30
N GLY A 55 -32.65 -42.28 13.04
CA GLY A 55 -33.93 -42.12 12.36
C GLY A 55 -34.65 -40.79 12.54
N SER A 56 -34.73 -40.02 11.44
CA SER A 56 -36.00 -39.48 10.93
C SER A 56 -35.81 -38.91 9.52
N LYS A 57 -36.48 -39.55 8.55
CA LYS A 57 -36.71 -39.06 7.18
C LYS A 57 -37.79 -37.98 7.22
N THR A 58 -37.64 -36.88 6.49
CA THR A 58 -38.76 -36.20 5.79
C THR A 58 -38.27 -35.22 4.71
N HIS A 59 -38.71 -35.51 3.49
CA HIS A 59 -39.10 -34.63 2.38
C HIS A 59 -38.17 -33.53 1.82
N SER A 60 -37.63 -33.89 0.66
CA SER A 60 -37.25 -33.05 -0.47
C SER A 60 -38.33 -32.06 -0.91
N SER A 61 -37.99 -30.77 -0.89
CA SER A 61 -38.60 -29.72 -1.73
C SER A 61 -37.66 -28.51 -1.79
N SER A 62 -36.54 -28.66 -2.50
CA SER A 62 -35.64 -27.54 -2.83
C SER A 62 -36.24 -26.70 -3.95
N LYS A 63 -37.05 -25.70 -3.59
CA LYS A 63 -37.41 -24.61 -4.52
C LYS A 63 -36.13 -23.82 -4.86
N PRO A 64 -35.79 -23.59 -6.14
CA PRO A 64 -34.65 -22.75 -6.50
C PRO A 64 -34.98 -21.31 -6.10
N ARG A 65 -34.35 -20.86 -5.01
CA ARG A 65 -34.43 -19.47 -4.55
C ARG A 65 -33.71 -18.60 -5.57
N LYS A 66 -34.47 -18.02 -6.52
CA LYS A 66 -34.01 -16.94 -7.41
C LYS A 66 -33.48 -15.81 -6.53
N ARG A 67 -32.16 -15.78 -6.30
CA ARG A 67 -31.47 -14.63 -5.69
C ARG A 67 -31.57 -13.49 -6.69
N THR A 68 -32.42 -12.54 -6.37
CA THR A 68 -32.67 -11.33 -7.14
C THR A 68 -31.38 -10.53 -7.25
N VAL A 69 -30.92 -10.37 -8.49
CA VAL A 69 -29.82 -9.50 -8.91
C VAL A 69 -30.26 -8.04 -8.71
N LYS A 70 -30.26 -7.55 -7.47
CA LYS A 70 -30.58 -6.14 -7.13
C LYS A 70 -29.37 -5.34 -6.62
N ASN A 71 -28.18 -5.95 -6.56
CA ASN A 71 -27.00 -5.31 -5.98
C ASN A 71 -26.12 -4.58 -7.01
N ASN A 72 -26.31 -4.82 -8.32
CA ASN A 72 -25.41 -4.25 -9.33
C ASN A 72 -25.75 -2.80 -9.70
N SER A 73 -27.02 -2.39 -9.67
CA SER A 73 -27.42 -1.02 -10.03
C SER A 73 -26.90 0.02 -9.03
N LYS A 74 -26.96 -0.28 -7.73
CA LYS A 74 -26.46 0.60 -6.66
C LYS A 74 -24.94 0.81 -6.70
N ILE A 75 -24.20 -0.15 -7.25
CA ILE A 75 -22.75 -0.05 -7.38
C ILE A 75 -22.38 0.90 -8.52
N VAL A 76 -23.11 0.85 -9.64
CA VAL A 76 -22.85 1.70 -10.81
C VAL A 76 -23.17 3.17 -10.49
N GLU A 77 -24.32 3.43 -9.87
CA GLU A 77 -24.72 4.79 -9.46
C GLU A 77 -23.70 5.42 -8.49
N ALA A 78 -23.22 4.66 -7.50
CA ALA A 78 -22.19 5.12 -6.59
C ALA A 78 -20.81 5.38 -7.25
N ILE A 79 -20.50 4.72 -8.36
CA ILE A 79 -19.25 4.96 -9.13
C ILE A 79 -19.37 6.25 -9.95
N GLU A 80 -20.54 6.51 -10.55
CA GLU A 80 -20.81 7.74 -11.29
C GLU A 80 -20.74 8.98 -10.36
N ASP A 81 -21.23 8.84 -9.12
CA ASP A 81 -21.09 9.86 -8.08
C ASP A 81 -19.63 10.13 -7.68
N GLN A 82 -18.77 9.11 -7.69
CA GLN A 82 -17.34 9.27 -7.37
C GLN A 82 -16.59 9.98 -8.50
N ALA A 83 -16.80 9.57 -9.75
CA ALA A 83 -16.14 10.18 -10.90
C ALA A 83 -16.53 11.66 -11.07
N SER A 84 -17.82 11.98 -10.87
CA SER A 84 -18.30 13.36 -10.95
C SER A 84 -17.71 14.26 -9.86
N LEU A 85 -17.51 13.75 -8.64
CA LEU A 85 -16.82 14.49 -7.58
C LEU A 85 -15.36 14.80 -7.97
N VAL A 86 -14.64 13.81 -8.51
CA VAL A 86 -13.24 13.98 -8.96
C VAL A 86 -13.16 15.04 -10.06
N GLU A 87 -14.05 14.98 -11.04
CA GLU A 87 -14.11 15.96 -12.14
C GLU A 87 -14.42 17.36 -11.61
N ARG A 88 -15.47 17.50 -10.79
CA ARG A 88 -15.85 18.78 -10.15
C ARG A 88 -14.66 19.42 -9.44
N VAL A 89 -13.98 18.66 -8.60
CA VAL A 89 -12.85 19.14 -7.80
C VAL A 89 -11.64 19.55 -8.67
N GLN A 90 -11.45 18.93 -9.83
CA GLN A 90 -10.41 19.31 -10.78
C GLN A 90 -10.69 20.62 -11.53
N THR A 91 -11.97 20.98 -11.72
CA THR A 91 -12.36 22.24 -12.36
C THR A 91 -12.16 23.47 -11.47
N ILE A 92 -12.11 23.28 -10.14
CA ILE A 92 -11.91 24.37 -9.19
C ILE A 92 -10.47 24.90 -9.32
N PRO A 93 -10.25 26.23 -9.47
CA PRO A 93 -8.91 26.81 -9.51
C PRO A 93 -8.09 26.50 -8.24
N LEU A 94 -6.77 26.47 -8.38
CA LEU A 94 -5.86 26.35 -7.23
C LEU A 94 -6.00 27.56 -6.28
N GLY A 95 -6.00 27.30 -4.97
CA GLY A 95 -6.21 28.31 -3.92
C GLY A 95 -7.69 28.69 -3.70
N LYS A 96 -8.62 28.05 -4.42
CA LYS A 96 -10.07 28.26 -4.29
C LYS A 96 -10.80 27.01 -3.79
N LEU A 97 -10.07 25.96 -3.38
CA LEU A 97 -10.70 24.76 -2.87
C LEU A 97 -11.29 25.04 -1.48
N THR A 98 -12.59 24.83 -1.34
CA THR A 98 -13.25 25.08 -0.06
C THR A 98 -12.88 24.00 0.96
N ARG A 99 -13.08 24.30 2.25
CA ARG A 99 -12.86 23.31 3.32
C ARG A 99 -13.80 22.11 3.18
N ASP A 100 -15.01 22.32 2.69
CA ASP A 100 -15.96 21.23 2.45
C ASP A 100 -15.52 20.36 1.28
N ASP A 101 -15.00 20.94 0.19
CA ASP A 101 -14.42 20.15 -0.91
C ASP A 101 -13.27 19.27 -0.43
N LYS A 102 -12.35 19.83 0.39
CA LYS A 102 -11.28 19.04 1.00
C LYS A 102 -11.82 17.88 1.85
N ARG A 103 -12.86 18.13 2.64
CA ARG A 103 -13.52 17.10 3.46
C ARG A 103 -14.11 16.01 2.57
N ASP A 104 -14.78 16.37 1.49
CA ASP A 104 -15.37 15.43 0.53
C ASP A 104 -14.29 14.58 -0.14
N MET A 105 -13.18 15.20 -0.58
CA MET A 105 -12.03 14.48 -1.15
C MET A 105 -11.44 13.48 -0.16
N LEU A 106 -11.20 13.89 1.08
CA LEU A 106 -10.67 13.01 2.13
C LEU A 106 -11.66 11.89 2.48
N THR A 107 -12.96 12.17 2.43
CA THR A 107 -14.02 11.17 2.64
C THR A 107 -14.02 10.16 1.52
N MET A 108 -13.90 10.59 0.27
CA MET A 108 -13.79 9.70 -0.89
C MET A 108 -12.50 8.87 -0.84
N MET A 109 -11.34 9.48 -0.54
CA MET A 109 -10.10 8.73 -0.32
C MET A 109 -10.24 7.70 0.81
N ARG A 110 -10.95 8.05 1.89
CA ARG A 110 -11.25 7.10 2.98
C ARG A 110 -12.09 5.94 2.48
N GLN A 111 -13.14 6.20 1.70
CA GLN A 111 -13.98 5.14 1.12
C GLN A 111 -13.15 4.20 0.23
N LEU A 112 -12.35 4.74 -0.69
CA LEU A 112 -11.46 3.98 -1.57
C LEU A 112 -10.40 3.20 -0.76
N SER A 113 -9.91 3.76 0.34
CA SER A 113 -9.00 3.06 1.27
C SER A 113 -9.70 1.99 2.12
N SER A 114 -11.02 2.09 2.31
CA SER A 114 -11.80 1.22 3.18
C SER A 114 -12.39 0.02 2.45
N MET A 115 -12.29 -0.02 1.11
CA MET A 115 -12.90 -1.07 0.28
C MET A 115 -12.49 -2.45 0.80
N ASN A 116 -13.44 -3.00 1.55
CA ASN A 116 -13.23 -4.15 2.38
C ASN A 116 -12.94 -5.30 1.45
N ARG A 117 -11.82 -5.99 1.70
CA ARG A 117 -11.40 -7.15 0.93
C ARG A 117 -12.53 -8.17 0.94
N ARG A 118 -13.31 -8.18 -0.13
CA ARG A 118 -13.96 -9.41 -0.53
C ARG A 118 -12.81 -10.34 -0.83
N ARG A 119 -12.63 -11.27 0.11
CA ARG A 119 -11.59 -12.30 0.20
C ARG A 119 -11.55 -13.20 -1.05
N ASP A 120 -12.48 -12.99 -1.97
CA ASP A 120 -12.53 -13.59 -3.28
C ASP A 120 -11.78 -12.69 -4.27
N ASP A 121 -10.50 -12.98 -4.46
CA ASP A 121 -9.72 -12.66 -5.66
C ASP A 121 -10.34 -13.37 -6.88
N SER A 122 -11.63 -13.17 -7.12
CA SER A 122 -12.19 -13.39 -8.42
C SER A 122 -11.48 -12.39 -9.33
N PHE A 123 -10.51 -12.91 -10.10
CA PHE A 123 -9.84 -12.25 -11.21
C PHE A 123 -10.82 -11.90 -12.35
N SER A 124 -12.09 -11.66 -12.03
CA SER A 124 -13.04 -11.04 -12.93
C SER A 124 -12.41 -9.77 -13.48
N THR A 125 -12.36 -9.68 -14.80
CA THR A 125 -11.78 -8.56 -15.53
C THR A 125 -12.37 -7.22 -15.10
N ASN A 126 -13.65 -7.21 -14.69
CA ASN A 126 -14.35 -6.04 -14.17
C ASN A 126 -13.79 -5.57 -12.83
N SER A 127 -13.38 -6.48 -11.92
CA SER A 127 -12.80 -6.11 -10.62
C SER A 127 -11.41 -5.48 -10.79
N LEU A 128 -10.64 -5.92 -11.79
CA LEU A 128 -9.34 -5.33 -12.10
C LEU A 128 -9.47 -3.92 -12.70
N ARG A 129 -10.46 -3.71 -13.59
CA ARG A 129 -10.73 -2.37 -14.15
C ARG A 129 -11.13 -1.39 -13.06
N GLN A 130 -12.05 -1.78 -12.17
CA GLN A 130 -12.46 -0.94 -11.04
C GLN A 130 -11.26 -0.54 -10.18
N ARG A 131 -10.43 -1.51 -9.78
CA ARG A 131 -9.24 -1.24 -8.96
C ARG A 131 -8.26 -0.25 -9.59
N ARG A 132 -8.11 -0.27 -10.92
CA ARG A 132 -7.29 0.72 -11.65
C ARG A 132 -7.93 2.10 -11.66
N GLN A 133 -9.26 2.16 -11.80
CA GLN A 133 -9.99 3.42 -11.70
C GLN A 133 -9.88 4.01 -10.30
N ASP A 134 -10.10 3.20 -9.26
CA ASP A 134 -9.94 3.60 -7.86
C ASP A 134 -8.55 4.16 -7.58
N ALA A 135 -7.50 3.48 -8.04
CA ALA A 135 -6.12 3.96 -7.93
C ALA A 135 -5.91 5.32 -8.61
N THR A 136 -6.49 5.50 -9.79
CA THR A 136 -6.41 6.74 -10.56
C THR A 136 -7.14 7.88 -9.84
N MET A 137 -8.33 7.62 -9.29
CA MET A 137 -9.07 8.59 -8.50
C MET A 137 -8.30 9.02 -7.26
N VAL A 138 -7.70 8.07 -6.51
CA VAL A 138 -6.85 8.38 -5.36
C VAL A 138 -5.66 9.25 -5.76
N GLU A 139 -5.01 8.93 -6.88
CA GLU A 139 -3.88 9.71 -7.38
C GLU A 139 -4.28 11.14 -7.71
N GLN A 140 -5.40 11.33 -8.41
CA GLN A 140 -5.90 12.65 -8.79
C GLN A 140 -6.32 13.48 -7.57
N LEU A 141 -7.02 12.87 -6.61
CA LEU A 141 -7.43 13.55 -5.37
C LEU A 141 -6.23 13.94 -4.52
N LEU A 142 -5.28 13.03 -4.35
CA LEU A 142 -4.06 13.32 -3.60
C LEU A 142 -3.27 14.44 -4.27
N ASP A 143 -3.01 14.34 -5.58
CA ASP A 143 -2.25 15.36 -6.30
C ASP A 143 -2.92 16.74 -6.21
N ARG A 144 -4.25 16.81 -6.31
CA ARG A 144 -5.01 18.04 -6.11
C ARG A 144 -4.85 18.61 -4.70
N LEU A 145 -4.97 17.79 -3.65
CA LEU A 145 -4.77 18.24 -2.25
C LEU A 145 -3.35 18.75 -2.02
N LEU A 146 -2.36 18.06 -2.57
CA LEU A 146 -0.95 18.43 -2.40
C LEU A 146 -0.61 19.73 -3.14
N ARG A 147 -1.16 19.95 -4.33
CA ARG A 147 -1.04 21.22 -5.06
C ARG A 147 -1.76 22.36 -4.32
N GLU A 148 -2.97 22.12 -3.84
CA GLU A 148 -3.73 23.14 -3.09
C GLU A 148 -2.95 23.64 -1.87
N ARG A 149 -2.28 22.73 -1.15
CA ARG A 149 -1.43 23.09 -0.01
C ARG A 149 -0.29 24.04 -0.40
N GLN A 150 0.29 23.91 -1.59
CA GLN A 150 1.36 24.81 -2.04
C GLN A 150 0.87 26.25 -2.24
N HIS A 151 -0.43 26.43 -2.50
CA HIS A 151 -1.05 27.74 -2.68
C HIS A 151 -1.59 28.35 -1.37
N MET A 152 -1.82 27.53 -0.35
CA MET A 152 -2.23 28.03 0.97
C MET A 152 -0.98 28.35 1.80
N THR A 153 -0.80 29.63 2.12
CA THR A 153 0.29 30.11 2.99
C THR A 153 0.14 29.71 4.45
N ASP A 154 -1.02 29.15 4.83
CA ASP A 154 -1.32 28.82 6.22
C ASP A 154 -0.60 27.56 6.69
N ALA A 155 0.22 27.71 7.74
CA ALA A 155 0.98 26.65 8.39
C ALA A 155 0.10 25.53 9.02
N HIS A 156 -1.22 25.65 8.98
CA HIS A 156 -2.16 24.68 9.58
C HIS A 156 -2.55 23.49 8.69
N ASN A 157 -2.10 23.43 7.43
CA ASN A 157 -2.50 22.34 6.52
C ASN A 157 -1.59 21.10 6.55
N HIS A 158 -0.71 20.99 7.54
CA HIS A 158 0.21 19.85 7.63
C HIS A 158 -0.49 18.55 8.08
N GLU A 159 -1.43 18.65 9.01
CA GLU A 159 -2.21 17.49 9.46
C GLU A 159 -3.04 16.88 8.32
N GLU A 160 -3.64 17.72 7.47
CA GLU A 160 -4.39 17.28 6.29
C GLU A 160 -3.50 16.50 5.30
N GLU A 161 -2.24 16.94 5.08
CA GLU A 161 -1.30 16.22 4.21
C GLU A 161 -0.97 14.84 4.78
N VAL A 162 -0.68 14.74 6.08
CA VAL A 162 -0.40 13.45 6.74
C VAL A 162 -1.57 12.50 6.60
N ILE A 163 -2.79 12.98 6.83
CA ILE A 163 -4.02 12.18 6.67
C ILE A 163 -4.18 11.72 5.23
N ALA A 164 -4.02 12.62 4.26
CA ALA A 164 -4.14 12.30 2.84
C ALA A 164 -3.11 11.25 2.40
N LEU A 165 -1.86 11.39 2.82
CA LEU A 165 -0.78 10.44 2.52
C LEU A 165 -1.06 9.06 3.12
N ASN A 166 -1.47 8.98 4.39
CA ASN A 166 -1.84 7.72 5.04
C ASN A 166 -3.01 7.02 4.31
N LEU A 167 -4.06 7.76 3.96
CA LEU A 167 -5.19 7.23 3.20
C LEU A 167 -4.77 6.74 1.81
N ALA A 168 -3.91 7.50 1.12
CA ALA A 168 -3.41 7.13 -0.19
C ALA A 168 -2.54 5.87 -0.16
N ILE A 169 -1.64 5.72 0.82
CA ILE A 169 -0.82 4.50 1.00
C ILE A 169 -1.73 3.27 1.14
N LYS A 170 -2.73 3.36 2.01
CA LYS A 170 -3.71 2.28 2.20
C LYS A 170 -4.51 1.99 0.93
N ALA A 171 -4.94 3.02 0.22
CA ALA A 171 -5.73 2.87 -1.01
C ALA A 171 -4.91 2.25 -2.16
N TRP A 172 -3.65 2.67 -2.36
CA TRP A 172 -2.76 2.06 -3.35
C TRP A 172 -2.51 0.57 -3.09
N TYR A 173 -2.34 0.22 -1.82
CA TYR A 173 -2.22 -1.17 -1.40
C TYR A 173 -3.50 -1.98 -1.67
N ASN A 174 -4.67 -1.41 -1.42
CA ASN A 174 -5.95 -2.07 -1.66
C ASN A 174 -6.30 -2.18 -3.15
N ALA A 175 -5.93 -1.18 -3.95
CA ALA A 175 -6.06 -1.22 -5.41
C ALA A 175 -5.28 -2.38 -6.01
N ASN A 176 -4.14 -2.74 -5.43
CA ASN A 176 -3.42 -3.96 -5.80
C ASN A 176 -3.14 -4.06 -7.31
N VAL A 177 -2.73 -2.94 -7.90
CA VAL A 177 -2.38 -2.82 -9.32
C VAL A 177 -0.85 -2.82 -9.47
N LYS A 178 -0.36 -3.12 -10.66
CA LYS A 178 1.09 -3.10 -10.95
C LYS A 178 1.66 -1.71 -10.63
N GLY A 179 2.77 -1.66 -9.89
CA GLY A 179 3.39 -0.41 -9.45
C GLY A 179 2.75 0.25 -8.22
N SER A 180 1.71 -0.35 -7.63
CA SER A 180 1.13 0.11 -6.37
C SER A 180 2.17 0.21 -5.25
N ALA A 181 3.12 -0.74 -5.18
CA ALA A 181 4.11 -0.74 -4.11
C ALA A 181 5.12 0.40 -4.27
N ASP A 182 5.61 0.66 -5.50
CA ASP A 182 6.47 1.82 -5.77
C ASP A 182 5.77 3.14 -5.43
N LYS A 183 4.47 3.28 -5.76
CA LYS A 183 3.68 4.46 -5.40
C LYS A 183 3.53 4.59 -3.89
N ALA A 184 3.13 3.53 -3.19
CA ALA A 184 3.01 3.52 -1.73
C ALA A 184 4.33 3.87 -1.04
N GLN A 185 5.46 3.34 -1.51
CA GLN A 185 6.79 3.63 -0.96
C GLN A 185 7.20 5.09 -1.16
N LYS A 186 6.93 5.67 -2.34
CA LYS A 186 7.19 7.11 -2.58
C LYS A 186 6.37 7.99 -1.63
N LEU A 187 5.11 7.63 -1.40
CA LEU A 187 4.25 8.35 -0.46
C LEU A 187 4.72 8.20 0.99
N LEU A 188 5.14 7.00 1.39
CA LEU A 188 5.71 6.76 2.72
C LEU A 188 6.99 7.58 2.93
N LYS A 189 7.88 7.63 1.94
CA LYS A 189 9.09 8.46 2.00
C LYS A 189 8.75 9.94 2.18
N ARG A 190 7.84 10.47 1.35
CA ARG A 190 7.36 11.85 1.48
C ARG A 190 6.76 12.10 2.86
N LEU A 191 5.96 11.17 3.36
CA LEU A 191 5.38 11.24 4.70
C LEU A 191 6.48 11.32 5.76
N THR A 192 7.49 10.45 5.72
CA THR A 192 8.62 10.52 6.65
C THR A 192 9.38 11.87 6.58
N GLU A 193 9.63 12.40 5.39
CA GLU A 193 10.27 13.71 5.19
C GLU A 193 9.43 14.86 5.79
N VAL A 194 8.13 14.82 5.53
CA VAL A 194 7.17 15.81 6.01
C VAL A 194 7.07 15.78 7.55
N THR A 195 7.06 14.59 8.16
CA THR A 195 7.01 14.43 9.62
C THR A 195 8.33 14.81 10.31
N THR A 196 9.47 14.49 9.72
CA THR A 196 10.81 14.85 10.24
C THR A 196 11.08 16.36 10.14
N ALA A 197 10.67 17.01 9.04
CA ALA A 197 10.74 18.46 8.88
C ALA A 197 9.94 19.24 9.94
N GLU A 198 8.91 18.62 10.51
CA GLU A 198 8.05 19.27 11.52
C GLU A 198 8.56 19.04 12.94
N ASN A 199 9.12 17.86 13.20
CA ASN A 199 9.81 17.58 14.47
C ASN A 199 11.01 18.53 14.66
N THR A 200 11.77 18.81 13.61
CA THR A 200 12.93 19.74 13.68
C THR A 200 12.52 21.18 13.97
N LYS A 201 11.37 21.65 13.47
CA LYS A 201 10.84 22.99 13.79
C LYS A 201 10.30 23.08 15.23
N LYS A 202 9.60 22.04 15.68
CA LYS A 202 8.93 22.02 17.00
C LYS A 202 9.86 21.70 18.17
N GLN A 203 11.08 21.22 17.93
CA GLN A 203 12.06 20.95 18.98
C GLN A 203 12.49 22.21 19.79
N ARG A 204 12.06 23.41 19.38
CA ARG A 204 12.21 24.67 20.12
C ARG A 204 11.00 25.05 20.99
N GLN A 205 9.87 24.37 20.87
CA GLN A 205 8.66 24.60 21.66
C GLN A 205 8.35 23.34 22.46
N LYS A 206 8.83 23.34 23.70
CA LYS A 206 8.72 22.23 24.66
C LYS A 206 7.25 22.02 25.03
N ASP A 207 6.87 20.75 25.09
CA ASP A 207 5.72 20.19 25.79
C ASP A 207 4.33 20.53 25.20
N SER A 208 3.72 19.55 24.49
CA SER A 208 2.30 19.13 24.66
C SER A 208 1.61 18.41 23.47
N GLN A 209 2.22 18.19 22.30
CA GLN A 209 1.51 17.54 21.16
C GLN A 209 2.33 16.49 20.37
N LEU A 210 3.04 15.60 21.07
CA LEU A 210 4.13 14.81 20.48
C LEU A 210 3.74 13.64 19.55
N HIS A 211 2.45 13.34 19.32
CA HIS A 211 2.07 12.10 18.61
C HIS A 211 1.11 12.23 17.41
N ARG A 212 0.70 13.43 17.00
CA ARG A 212 -0.30 13.55 15.92
C ARG A 212 0.24 13.47 14.49
N HIS A 213 1.56 13.46 14.30
CA HIS A 213 2.15 13.63 12.97
C HIS A 213 3.29 12.63 12.70
N GLN A 214 3.22 11.40 13.20
CA GLN A 214 4.12 10.35 12.71
C GLN A 214 3.43 9.55 11.60
N PRO A 215 4.18 8.93 10.69
CA PRO A 215 3.60 7.91 9.83
C PRO A 215 2.95 6.86 10.72
N ASP A 216 1.70 6.54 10.43
CA ASP A 216 1.00 5.52 11.18
C ASP A 216 1.77 4.19 11.06
N LEU A 217 1.84 3.40 12.12
CA LEU A 217 2.40 2.04 12.08
C LEU A 217 1.74 1.23 10.94
N TYR A 218 0.46 1.51 10.69
CA TYR A 218 -0.28 0.92 9.59
C TYR A 218 0.25 1.33 8.21
N SER A 219 0.81 2.52 8.02
CA SER A 219 1.38 2.97 6.73
C SER A 219 2.62 2.18 6.34
N TYR A 220 3.49 1.87 7.32
CA TYR A 220 4.60 0.94 7.12
C TYR A 220 4.09 -0.47 6.78
N ALA A 221 3.13 -0.98 7.55
CA ALA A 221 2.54 -2.30 7.31
C ALA A 221 1.88 -2.41 5.93
N TYR A 222 1.16 -1.38 5.48
CA TYR A 222 0.54 -1.35 4.15
C TYR A 222 1.58 -1.27 3.03
N CYS A 223 2.65 -0.50 3.21
CA CYS A 223 3.74 -0.42 2.23
C CYS A 223 4.49 -1.75 2.12
N TYR A 224 4.83 -2.37 3.25
CA TYR A 224 5.40 -3.72 3.32
C TYR A 224 4.49 -4.73 2.59
N ALA A 225 3.20 -4.72 2.93
CA ALA A 225 2.25 -5.66 2.34
C ALA A 225 2.01 -5.42 0.85
N ALA A 226 2.16 -4.18 0.36
CA ALA A 226 2.11 -3.88 -1.07
C ALA A 226 3.31 -4.52 -1.80
N TRP A 227 4.52 -4.37 -1.27
CA TRP A 227 5.72 -5.00 -1.83
C TRP A 227 5.64 -6.53 -1.80
N TYR A 228 5.16 -7.09 -0.69
CA TYR A 228 4.94 -8.53 -0.56
C TYR A 228 3.97 -9.06 -1.63
N ARG A 229 2.86 -8.36 -1.86
CA ARG A 229 1.92 -8.72 -2.93
C ARG A 229 2.55 -8.65 -4.31
N GLU A 230 3.35 -7.62 -4.58
CA GLU A 230 4.07 -7.47 -5.85
C GLU A 230 5.08 -8.61 -6.06
N ALA A 231 5.75 -9.07 -5.00
CA ALA A 231 6.60 -10.25 -5.05
C ALA A 231 5.82 -11.52 -5.44
N VAL A 232 4.69 -11.76 -4.76
CA VAL A 232 3.81 -12.91 -5.04
C VAL A 232 3.27 -12.85 -6.49
N PHE A 233 2.93 -11.67 -7.00
CA PHE A 233 2.49 -11.52 -8.39
C PHE A 233 3.61 -11.80 -9.39
N ALA A 234 4.83 -11.30 -9.13
CA ALA A 234 5.97 -11.52 -10.00
C ALA A 234 6.32 -13.01 -10.10
N GLU A 235 6.20 -13.74 -9.00
CA GLU A 235 6.41 -15.18 -8.94
C GLU A 235 5.30 -15.96 -9.66
N LYS A 236 4.03 -15.73 -9.30
CA LYS A 236 2.90 -16.52 -9.81
C LYS A 236 2.54 -16.26 -11.27
N ASN A 237 2.58 -15.00 -11.70
CA ASN A 237 2.07 -14.63 -13.04
C ASN A 237 3.15 -14.68 -14.13
N VAL A 238 4.42 -14.48 -13.76
CA VAL A 238 5.51 -14.30 -14.73
C VAL A 238 6.60 -15.37 -14.55
N GLY A 239 6.58 -16.15 -13.47
CA GLY A 239 7.68 -17.04 -13.12
C GLY A 239 8.99 -16.28 -12.86
N ASN A 240 8.91 -14.96 -12.61
CA ASN A 240 10.07 -14.09 -12.53
C ASN A 240 10.59 -14.05 -11.08
N THR A 241 11.31 -15.10 -10.70
CA THR A 241 11.92 -15.27 -9.37
C THR A 241 12.84 -14.10 -9.00
N LYS A 242 13.55 -13.52 -9.99
CA LYS A 242 14.41 -12.35 -9.78
C LYS A 242 13.61 -11.11 -9.38
N ALA A 243 12.50 -10.84 -10.06
CA ALA A 243 11.61 -9.72 -9.73
C ALA A 243 10.93 -9.95 -8.38
N SER A 244 10.51 -11.18 -8.07
CA SER A 244 9.96 -11.54 -6.75
C SER A 244 10.97 -11.28 -5.62
N SER A 245 12.20 -11.79 -5.75
CA SER A 245 13.28 -11.56 -4.78
C SER A 245 13.63 -10.07 -4.63
N ALA A 246 13.62 -9.29 -5.72
CA ALA A 246 13.84 -7.85 -5.64
C ALA A 246 12.72 -7.12 -4.90
N ALA A 247 11.46 -7.50 -5.13
CA ALA A 247 10.30 -6.96 -4.43
C ALA A 247 10.32 -7.31 -2.93
N MET A 248 10.72 -8.54 -2.56
CA MET A 248 10.90 -8.93 -1.16
C MET A 248 11.97 -8.13 -0.45
N ARG A 249 13.13 -7.90 -1.08
CA ARG A 249 14.18 -7.03 -0.52
C ARG A 249 13.68 -5.61 -0.30
N LYS A 250 12.84 -5.09 -1.20
CA LYS A 250 12.19 -3.79 -1.00
C LYS A 250 11.18 -3.84 0.16
N ALA A 251 10.41 -4.91 0.31
CA ALA A 251 9.51 -5.09 1.45
C ALA A 251 10.29 -5.02 2.77
N GLU A 252 11.39 -5.77 2.88
CA GLU A 252 12.25 -5.77 4.07
C GLU A 252 12.83 -4.38 4.36
N SER A 253 13.19 -3.60 3.33
CA SER A 253 13.70 -2.23 3.51
C SER A 253 12.69 -1.21 4.04
N VAL A 254 11.40 -1.55 4.10
CA VAL A 254 10.35 -0.69 4.66
C VAL A 254 10.32 -0.77 6.19
N LEU A 255 10.75 -1.90 6.77
CA LEU A 255 10.77 -2.15 8.21
C LEU A 255 12.09 -1.67 8.82
#